data_AF-A0A9R1QRH3-F1
#
_entry.id   AF-A0A9R1QRH3-F1
#
_cell.length_a   1.000
_cell.length_b   1.000
_cell.length_c   1.000
_cell.angle_alpha   90.00
_cell.angle_beta   90.00
_cell.angle_gamma   90.00
#
_symmetry.space_group_name_H-M   'P 1'
#
loop_
_entity.id
_entity.type
_entity.pdbx_description
1 polymer ?
#
loop_
_entity_poly.entity_id
_entity_poly.type
_entity_poly.pdbx_seq_one_letter_code
_entity_poly.pdbx_strand_id
1 'polypeptide(L)'
;MASSGLLLFLGCLASALLAGATKVHHHEFIVQETPVKRLCEEHNIITVNGQFPGPTLEVREGDTLVVNVVNQAQYNVTIHWHGIRQFRTGWADGPEFVTQCPIKPGGSYKYRFTIEGQEGTLWWHAHSSWLRATVYGALIIRPREDKPYPFDKPAREVPILLGEWWNANPVEVIREAQRTGGAPNVSDAFTVNGQPGDLYNCSRQDTTAISVKPGETALLRFINSALNHELFVSIASHKMTVVGVDASYTKPFVTSVLMIAPGQTTDVLVTMDQAPTRYYIAARGYVTTQGVAFDNTTTTAILEYDCGCTTDFGPSIPPAFPTLPAFNDTGAATAFAAGIKSPRKVEIPSPVDENLFFTVGLGLFNCEPGQLCAGPNNNTRFTASMNNVSFVFPKATSLLHAHYYDMPGVYTTDFPANPPVQFDYTAQNVSQSLWQPIPATKLYKLRFGSVVQVVLQDTSIVTPENHPR
;
A
#
# COMPACT_ATOMS: atom_id res chain seq x y z
N MET A 1 60.00 39.91 -45.12
CA MET A 1 58.80 40.75 -44.94
C MET A 1 57.63 39.81 -44.66
N ALA A 2 57.03 39.96 -43.48
CA ALA A 2 55.71 39.52 -42.98
C ALA A 2 55.04 38.28 -43.64
N SER A 3 54.86 37.13 -42.97
CA SER A 3 53.98 36.81 -41.82
C SER A 3 52.49 36.71 -42.16
N SER A 4 51.84 35.64 -41.68
CA SER A 4 50.40 35.28 -41.68
C SER A 4 49.98 34.36 -42.85
N GLY A 5 49.37 33.20 -42.66
CA GLY A 5 48.92 32.46 -41.49
C GLY A 5 48.15 31.21 -41.96
N LEU A 6 47.87 30.28 -41.03
CA LEU A 6 46.56 29.63 -40.79
C LEU A 6 46.77 28.23 -40.17
N LEU A 7 46.64 28.19 -38.84
CA LEU A 7 46.26 27.01 -38.08
C LEU A 7 44.80 26.66 -38.37
N LEU A 8 44.47 25.36 -38.25
CA LEU A 8 43.21 24.74 -37.77
C LEU A 8 42.77 23.59 -38.68
N PHE A 9 42.80 22.36 -38.15
CA PHE A 9 41.67 21.41 -38.18
C PHE A 9 42.05 20.14 -37.38
N LEU A 10 41.89 20.20 -36.06
CA LEU A 10 41.56 19.03 -35.24
C LEU A 10 40.23 19.34 -34.56
N GLY A 11 39.13 19.05 -35.26
CA GLY A 11 37.79 19.10 -34.70
C GLY A 11 37.52 17.81 -33.92
N CYS A 12 37.40 17.94 -32.60
CA CYS A 12 36.91 16.90 -31.71
C CYS A 12 35.56 16.35 -32.17
N LEU A 13 35.52 15.06 -32.56
CA LEU A 13 34.30 14.26 -32.43
C LEU A 13 34.16 13.85 -30.95
N ALA A 14 33.66 14.77 -30.13
CA ALA A 14 33.01 14.42 -28.88
C ALA A 14 31.51 14.53 -29.12
N SER A 15 30.94 13.53 -29.81
CA SER A 15 29.50 13.30 -29.79
C SER A 15 29.13 12.88 -28.38
N ALA A 16 28.74 13.87 -27.58
CA ALA A 16 28.14 13.66 -26.27
C ALA A 16 26.90 12.77 -26.44
N LEU A 17 27.01 11.51 -26.03
CA LEU A 17 25.88 10.72 -25.60
C LEU A 17 25.26 11.45 -24.41
N LEU A 18 24.27 12.31 -24.67
CA LEU A 18 23.33 12.78 -23.65
C LEU A 18 22.44 11.59 -23.26
N ALA A 19 23.02 10.61 -22.59
CA ALA A 19 22.26 9.70 -21.74
C ALA A 19 21.77 10.55 -20.57
N GLY A 20 20.45 10.71 -20.41
CA GLY A 20 19.86 11.41 -19.27
C GLY A 20 20.50 10.89 -17.98
N ALA A 21 21.16 11.77 -17.23
CA ALA A 21 21.93 11.37 -16.07
C ALA A 21 20.98 10.85 -14.98
N THR A 22 21.10 9.57 -14.65
CA THR A 22 20.44 8.96 -13.48
C THR A 22 20.86 9.72 -12.23
N LYS A 23 19.89 10.21 -11.45
CA LYS A 23 20.15 11.04 -10.26
C LYS A 23 20.16 10.19 -9.01
N VAL A 24 20.93 10.63 -8.01
CA VAL A 24 20.89 10.08 -6.66
C VAL A 24 20.12 11.04 -5.77
N HIS A 25 19.00 10.59 -5.23
CA HIS A 25 18.14 11.38 -4.35
C HIS A 25 18.44 11.03 -2.89
N HIS A 26 18.79 12.04 -2.11
CA HIS A 26 19.13 11.89 -0.70
C HIS A 26 18.01 12.45 0.18
N HIS A 27 17.52 11.63 1.11
CA HIS A 27 16.51 12.02 2.08
C HIS A 27 16.92 11.62 3.49
N GLU A 28 16.45 12.41 4.46
CA GLU A 28 16.53 12.07 5.87
C GLU A 28 15.10 11.93 6.42
N PHE A 29 14.85 10.78 7.03
CA PHE A 29 13.58 10.43 7.65
C PHE A 29 13.79 10.35 9.15
N ILE A 30 13.33 11.35 9.88
CA ILE A 30 13.32 11.36 11.34
C ILE A 30 11.97 10.78 11.77
N VAL A 31 12.00 9.55 12.28
CA VAL A 31 10.81 8.90 12.84
C VAL A 31 10.65 9.39 14.27
N GLN A 32 9.59 10.12 14.56
CA GLN A 32 9.42 10.82 15.83
C GLN A 32 7.96 10.85 16.26
N GLU A 33 7.74 11.13 17.54
CA GLU A 33 6.43 11.43 18.08
C GLU A 33 5.98 12.85 17.66
N THR A 34 4.70 13.05 17.35
CA THR A 34 4.15 14.34 16.91
C THR A 34 2.69 14.47 17.32
N PRO A 35 2.27 15.60 17.92
CA PRO A 35 0.87 15.83 18.24
C PRO A 35 0.07 16.05 16.96
N VAL A 36 -1.00 15.27 16.79
CA VAL A 36 -1.94 15.37 15.68
C VAL A 36 -3.35 15.34 16.23
N LYS A 37 -4.17 16.31 15.80
CA LYS A 37 -5.57 16.41 16.21
C LYS A 37 -6.50 15.85 15.14
N ARG A 38 -7.36 14.91 15.52
CA ARG A 38 -8.45 14.36 14.68
C ARG A 38 -9.65 14.07 15.58
N LEU A 39 -10.86 14.10 15.01
CA LEU A 39 -12.08 13.72 15.74
C LEU A 39 -12.24 14.44 17.10
N CYS A 40 -11.85 15.72 17.15
CA CYS A 40 -11.84 16.60 18.32
C CYS A 40 -10.72 16.35 19.35
N GLU A 41 -9.96 15.26 19.23
CA GLU A 41 -8.95 14.83 20.19
C GLU A 41 -7.53 14.98 19.62
N GLU A 42 -6.58 15.36 20.48
CA GLU A 42 -5.16 15.44 20.12
C GLU A 42 -4.43 14.21 20.67
N HIS A 43 -3.70 13.54 19.78
CA HIS A 43 -2.91 12.36 20.12
C HIS A 43 -1.49 12.54 19.63
N ASN A 44 -0.54 12.07 20.43
CA ASN A 44 0.83 11.93 19.98
C ASN A 44 0.97 10.65 19.17
N ILE A 45 1.21 10.78 17.87
CA ILE A 45 1.40 9.66 16.95
C ILE A 45 2.84 9.62 16.45
N ILE A 46 3.26 8.49 15.89
CA ILE A 46 4.57 8.39 15.23
C ILE A 46 4.44 8.85 13.79
N THR A 47 5.31 9.78 13.38
CA THR A 47 5.34 10.38 12.05
C THR A 47 6.76 10.32 11.47
N VAL A 48 6.90 10.69 10.20
CA VAL A 48 8.20 10.99 9.59
C VAL A 48 8.31 12.50 9.40
N ASN A 49 9.36 13.10 9.95
CA ASN A 49 9.64 14.53 9.86
C ASN A 49 8.47 15.42 10.34
N GLY A 50 7.69 14.95 11.32
CA GLY A 50 6.52 15.67 11.83
C GLY A 50 5.30 15.69 10.90
N GLN A 51 5.30 14.89 9.83
CA GLN A 51 4.25 14.90 8.79
C GLN A 51 3.37 13.65 8.85
N PHE A 52 2.05 13.84 8.74
CA PHE A 52 1.07 12.78 8.60
C PHE A 52 0.01 13.16 7.53
N PRO A 53 -0.07 12.42 6.41
CA PRO A 53 0.88 11.40 5.95
C PRO A 53 2.31 11.95 5.82
N GLY A 54 3.30 11.06 5.80
CA GLY A 54 4.70 11.43 5.64
C GLY A 54 5.03 12.01 4.26
N PRO A 55 6.27 12.48 4.08
CA PRO A 55 6.69 13.14 2.84
C PRO A 55 6.54 12.25 1.61
N THR A 56 6.07 12.85 0.51
CA THR A 56 6.10 12.20 -0.81
C THR A 56 7.52 12.19 -1.35
N LEU A 57 7.95 11.03 -1.83
CA LEU A 57 9.22 10.87 -2.54
C LEU A 57 8.94 10.87 -4.05
N GLU A 58 9.58 11.75 -4.80
CA GLU A 58 9.47 11.81 -6.25
C GLU A 58 10.81 11.48 -6.90
N VAL A 59 10.81 10.46 -7.75
CA VAL A 59 12.00 9.98 -8.49
C VAL A 59 11.62 9.67 -9.93
N ARG A 60 12.60 9.41 -10.79
CA ARG A 60 12.38 8.87 -12.14
C ARG A 60 12.83 7.42 -12.24
N GLU A 61 12.31 6.69 -13.22
CA GLU A 61 12.86 5.38 -13.59
C GLU A 61 14.36 5.49 -13.88
N GLY A 62 15.16 4.63 -13.25
CA GLY A 62 16.62 4.65 -13.31
C GLY A 62 17.32 5.45 -12.20
N ASP A 63 16.61 6.27 -11.43
CA ASP A 63 17.22 7.02 -10.32
C ASP A 63 17.56 6.09 -9.14
N THR A 64 18.53 6.51 -8.31
CA THR A 64 18.86 5.86 -7.04
C THR A 64 18.27 6.65 -5.88
N LEU A 65 17.56 5.98 -4.98
CA LEU A 65 17.07 6.56 -3.74
C LEU A 65 17.99 6.18 -2.58
N VAL A 66 18.39 7.16 -1.76
CA VAL A 66 19.17 6.97 -0.54
C VAL A 66 18.43 7.64 0.62
N VAL A 67 17.88 6.85 1.55
CA VAL A 67 17.15 7.38 2.71
C VAL A 67 17.83 6.99 4.00
N ASN A 68 18.30 7.98 4.74
CA ASN A 68 18.78 7.79 6.11
C ASN A 68 17.60 7.89 7.07
N VAL A 69 17.21 6.76 7.67
CA VAL A 69 16.15 6.71 8.67
C VAL A 69 16.76 6.79 10.05
N VAL A 70 16.41 7.81 10.82
CA VAL A 70 16.80 8.01 12.21
C VAL A 70 15.59 7.77 13.08
N ASN A 71 15.67 6.80 13.99
CA ASN A 71 14.57 6.46 14.88
C ASN A 71 14.68 7.25 16.19
N GLN A 72 13.86 8.29 16.34
CA GLN A 72 13.68 9.04 17.58
C GLN A 72 12.39 8.66 18.31
N ALA A 73 11.61 7.71 17.77
CA ALA A 73 10.39 7.22 18.39
C ALA A 73 10.68 6.19 19.50
N GLN A 74 9.67 5.95 20.32
CA GLN A 74 9.73 4.96 21.41
C GLN A 74 9.67 3.50 20.95
N TYR A 75 9.36 3.24 19.68
CA TYR A 75 9.18 1.89 19.13
C TYR A 75 10.36 1.49 18.24
N ASN A 76 10.62 0.19 18.16
CA ASN A 76 11.38 -0.39 17.06
C ASN A 76 10.70 -0.06 15.73
N VAL A 77 11.46 0.35 14.72
CA VAL A 77 10.92 0.69 13.39
C VAL A 77 11.75 0.11 12.26
N THR A 78 11.09 -0.29 11.19
CA THR A 78 11.68 -0.46 9.87
C THR A 78 10.83 0.26 8.83
N ILE A 79 11.40 0.61 7.68
CA ILE A 79 10.67 1.24 6.57
C ILE A 79 10.78 0.34 5.35
N HIS A 80 9.64 0.07 4.72
CA HIS A 80 9.52 -0.68 3.48
C HIS A 80 9.10 0.22 2.32
N TRP A 81 9.64 -0.10 1.15
CA TRP A 81 9.43 0.63 -0.11
C TRP A 81 8.47 -0.19 -0.97
N HIS A 82 7.19 -0.12 -0.65
CA HIS A 82 6.17 -1.01 -1.18
C HIS A 82 6.17 -1.04 -2.70
N GLY A 83 6.26 -2.24 -3.27
CA GLY A 83 6.29 -2.50 -4.70
C GLY A 83 7.65 -2.29 -5.37
N ILE A 84 8.66 -1.69 -4.71
CA ILE A 84 10.02 -1.63 -5.27
C ILE A 84 10.60 -3.03 -5.36
N ARG A 85 11.08 -3.42 -6.54
CA ARG A 85 11.57 -4.78 -6.82
C ARG A 85 12.82 -5.20 -6.03
N GLN A 86 13.54 -4.24 -5.46
CA GLN A 86 14.77 -4.46 -4.68
C GLN A 86 15.78 -5.40 -5.37
N PHE A 87 16.03 -5.19 -6.67
CA PHE A 87 16.92 -6.06 -7.42
C PHE A 87 18.33 -6.11 -6.80
N ARG A 88 18.62 -7.25 -6.16
CA ARG A 88 19.87 -7.50 -5.43
C ARG A 88 20.15 -6.52 -4.28
N THR A 89 19.11 -5.87 -3.76
CA THR A 89 19.18 -4.94 -2.62
C THR A 89 18.22 -5.34 -1.51
N GLY A 90 17.96 -6.64 -1.34
CA GLY A 90 17.01 -7.17 -0.35
C GLY A 90 17.27 -6.74 1.10
N TRP A 91 18.51 -6.35 1.45
CA TRP A 91 18.81 -5.75 2.76
C TRP A 91 18.16 -4.38 2.98
N ALA A 92 17.81 -3.66 1.92
CA ALA A 92 17.12 -2.37 1.95
C ALA A 92 15.60 -2.51 1.77
N ASP A 93 15.07 -3.73 1.86
CA ASP A 93 13.64 -3.98 1.65
C ASP A 93 12.78 -3.52 2.82
N GLY A 94 13.19 -3.78 4.07
CA GLY A 94 12.50 -3.25 5.26
C GLY A 94 11.74 -4.22 6.17
N PRO A 95 11.10 -5.32 5.72
CA PRO A 95 10.24 -6.12 6.60
C PRO A 95 10.97 -6.67 7.85
N GLU A 96 10.43 -6.32 9.03
CA GLU A 96 11.02 -6.64 10.33
C GLU A 96 11.16 -8.17 10.51
N PHE A 97 12.36 -8.62 10.92
CA PHE A 97 12.76 -10.03 11.07
C PHE A 97 12.71 -10.89 9.81
N VAL A 98 12.35 -10.35 8.64
CA VAL A 98 12.51 -11.03 7.35
C VAL A 98 13.83 -10.60 6.72
N THR A 99 13.97 -9.32 6.35
CA THR A 99 15.18 -8.84 5.67
C THR A 99 16.15 -8.16 6.63
N GLN A 100 15.66 -7.56 7.71
CA GLN A 100 16.49 -6.88 8.70
C GLN A 100 15.95 -6.99 10.13
N CYS A 101 16.83 -6.78 11.10
CA CYS A 101 16.42 -6.46 12.46
C CYS A 101 15.93 -5.00 12.52
N PRO A 102 15.05 -4.66 13.48
CA PRO A 102 14.53 -3.30 13.59
C PRO A 102 15.59 -2.26 13.92
N ILE A 103 15.37 -1.03 13.46
CA ILE A 103 16.08 0.16 13.91
C ILE A 103 15.55 0.46 15.32
N LYS A 104 16.38 0.23 16.34
CA LYS A 104 16.02 0.52 17.73
C LYS A 104 15.88 2.04 17.97
N PRO A 105 15.13 2.47 19.00
CA PRO A 105 15.13 3.86 19.45
C PRO A 105 16.54 4.41 19.62
N GLY A 106 16.79 5.62 19.10
CA GLY A 106 18.11 6.27 19.03
C GLY A 106 19.02 5.75 17.91
N GLY A 107 18.65 4.69 17.21
CA GLY A 107 19.41 4.11 16.10
C GLY A 107 19.14 4.77 14.75
N SER A 108 19.92 4.39 13.75
CA SER A 108 19.69 4.78 12.36
C SER A 108 20.03 3.67 11.37
N TYR A 109 19.44 3.72 10.19
CA TYR A 109 19.75 2.82 9.09
C TYR A 109 19.60 3.53 7.75
N LYS A 110 20.51 3.25 6.82
CA LYS A 110 20.55 3.87 5.50
C LYS A 110 20.09 2.88 4.44
N TYR A 111 18.92 3.15 3.86
CA TYR A 111 18.40 2.42 2.70
C TYR A 111 19.01 3.00 1.42
N ARG A 112 19.41 2.12 0.50
CA ARG A 112 19.91 2.51 -0.82
C ARG A 112 19.55 1.47 -1.87
N PHE A 113 18.85 1.90 -2.92
CA PHE A 113 18.47 1.06 -4.06
C PHE A 113 18.21 1.91 -5.31
N THR A 114 18.25 1.26 -6.47
CA THR A 114 17.95 1.88 -7.77
C THR A 114 16.57 1.46 -8.24
N ILE A 115 15.82 2.39 -8.83
CA ILE A 115 14.50 2.13 -9.41
C ILE A 115 14.70 1.53 -10.80
N GLU A 116 14.29 0.28 -11.00
CA GLU A 116 14.56 -0.45 -12.25
C GLU A 116 13.27 -0.98 -12.89
N GLY A 117 12.90 -0.38 -14.03
CA GLY A 117 11.80 -0.84 -14.88
C GLY A 117 10.41 -0.71 -14.22
N GLN A 118 10.19 0.35 -13.45
CA GLN A 118 8.93 0.69 -12.81
C GLN A 118 8.62 2.16 -13.09
N GLU A 119 7.36 2.49 -13.36
CA GLU A 119 6.87 3.86 -13.60
C GLU A 119 5.42 3.95 -13.12
N GLY A 120 5.06 5.01 -12.39
CA GLY A 120 3.72 5.23 -11.85
C GLY A 120 3.77 5.52 -10.36
N THR A 121 2.74 5.08 -9.64
CA THR A 121 2.62 5.30 -8.19
C THR A 121 2.99 4.04 -7.42
N LEU A 122 3.76 4.23 -6.35
CA LEU A 122 4.00 3.31 -5.26
C LEU A 122 3.91 4.09 -3.94
N TRP A 123 4.31 3.48 -2.84
CA TRP A 123 4.30 4.12 -1.53
C TRP A 123 5.37 3.50 -0.64
N TRP A 124 5.65 4.16 0.49
CA TRP A 124 6.52 3.64 1.53
C TRP A 124 5.74 3.61 2.85
N HIS A 125 6.09 2.68 3.73
CA HIS A 125 5.44 2.57 5.04
C HIS A 125 6.33 1.87 6.07
N ALA A 126 6.03 2.06 7.36
CA ALA A 126 6.65 1.25 8.39
C ALA A 126 6.30 -0.23 8.20
N HIS A 127 7.25 -1.13 8.41
CA HIS A 127 7.02 -2.57 8.26
C HIS A 127 7.32 -3.35 9.55
N SER A 128 6.90 -2.75 10.66
CA SER A 128 7.07 -3.21 12.04
C SER A 128 5.80 -2.89 12.83
N SER A 129 5.14 -3.91 13.38
CA SER A 129 3.85 -3.77 14.07
C SER A 129 2.80 -3.02 13.22
N TRP A 130 1.87 -2.31 13.86
CA TRP A 130 0.86 -1.44 13.24
C TRP A 130 1.31 0.02 13.08
N LEU A 131 2.63 0.29 13.10
CA LEU A 131 3.15 1.65 12.91
C LEU A 131 2.78 2.27 11.55
N ARG A 132 2.50 1.44 10.53
CA ARG A 132 2.02 1.93 9.23
C ARG A 132 0.63 2.57 9.28
N ALA A 133 -0.08 2.54 10.41
CA ALA A 133 -1.29 3.35 10.60
C ALA A 133 -1.00 4.85 10.44
N THR A 134 0.22 5.29 10.75
CA THR A 134 0.61 6.73 10.76
C THR A 134 1.95 6.99 10.08
N VAL A 135 2.80 5.97 9.94
CA VAL A 135 4.12 6.05 9.30
C VAL A 135 4.04 5.50 7.88
N TYR A 136 3.61 6.34 6.94
CA TYR A 136 3.53 6.04 5.51
C TYR A 136 3.55 7.31 4.66
N GLY A 137 3.86 7.18 3.37
CA GLY A 137 3.82 8.28 2.40
C GLY A 137 3.94 7.78 0.96
N ALA A 138 3.69 8.67 0.00
CA ALA A 138 3.71 8.31 -1.42
C ALA A 138 5.14 8.18 -1.97
N LEU A 139 5.30 7.32 -2.98
CA LEU A 139 6.52 7.17 -3.79
C LEU A 139 6.12 7.26 -5.27
N ILE A 140 6.36 8.40 -5.90
CA ILE A 140 6.00 8.65 -7.30
C ILE A 140 7.23 8.39 -8.16
N ILE A 141 7.09 7.48 -9.13
CA ILE A 141 8.11 7.15 -10.11
C ILE A 141 7.69 7.70 -11.46
N ARG A 142 8.26 8.83 -11.84
CA ARG A 142 8.01 9.45 -13.14
C ARG A 142 8.73 8.69 -14.26
N PRO A 143 8.25 8.78 -15.51
CA PRO A 143 9.01 8.31 -16.66
C PRO A 143 10.41 8.94 -16.71
N ARG A 144 11.33 8.27 -17.39
CA ARG A 144 12.65 8.85 -17.70
C ARG A 144 12.48 10.19 -18.43
N GLU A 145 13.45 11.08 -18.31
CA GLU A 145 13.39 12.40 -18.99
C GLU A 145 13.21 12.29 -20.52
N ASP A 146 13.68 11.21 -21.13
CA ASP A 146 13.58 10.92 -22.56
C ASP A 146 12.29 10.20 -22.98
N LYS A 147 11.39 9.87 -22.04
CA LYS A 147 10.15 9.12 -22.32
C LYS A 147 8.92 9.87 -21.81
N PRO A 148 7.90 10.13 -22.67
CA PRO A 148 6.63 10.65 -22.20
C PRO A 148 5.79 9.54 -21.54
N TYR A 149 4.74 9.95 -20.82
CA TYR A 149 3.66 9.03 -20.46
C TYR A 149 3.06 8.38 -21.72
N PRO A 150 2.50 7.15 -21.61
CA PRO A 150 1.79 6.50 -22.72
C PRO A 150 0.39 7.10 -22.98
N PHE A 151 0.06 8.21 -22.32
CA PHE A 151 -1.14 9.00 -22.43
C PHE A 151 -0.76 10.49 -22.40
N ASP A 152 -1.70 11.37 -22.74
CA ASP A 152 -1.46 12.81 -22.74
C ASP A 152 -1.00 13.29 -21.35
N LYS A 153 0.05 14.12 -21.33
CA LYS A 153 0.61 14.62 -20.07
C LYS A 153 -0.49 15.36 -19.29
N PRO A 154 -0.82 14.91 -18.06
CA PRO A 154 -1.86 15.56 -17.28
C PRO A 154 -1.43 16.98 -16.89
N ALA A 155 -2.40 17.87 -16.73
CA ALA A 155 -2.16 19.24 -16.26
C ALA A 155 -1.65 19.25 -14.82
N ARG A 156 -2.04 18.23 -14.04
CA ARG A 156 -1.72 18.07 -12.62
C ARG A 156 -1.63 16.61 -12.23
N GLU A 157 -0.82 16.32 -11.23
CA GLU A 157 -0.75 15.02 -10.58
C GLU A 157 -0.95 15.21 -9.08
N VAL A 158 -1.83 14.41 -8.46
CA VAL A 158 -2.18 14.55 -7.04
C VAL A 158 -2.22 13.17 -6.37
N PRO A 159 -1.33 12.91 -5.38
CA PRO A 159 -1.44 11.75 -4.50
C PRO A 159 -2.69 11.79 -3.63
N ILE A 160 -3.40 10.67 -3.58
CA ILE A 160 -4.59 10.47 -2.75
C ILE A 160 -4.36 9.23 -1.88
N LEU A 161 -3.90 9.44 -0.66
CA LEU A 161 -3.60 8.38 0.30
C LEU A 161 -4.83 8.10 1.15
N LEU A 162 -5.41 6.93 0.98
CA LEU A 162 -6.51 6.43 1.79
C LEU A 162 -5.93 5.74 3.02
N GLY A 163 -6.42 6.06 4.21
CA GLY A 163 -5.92 5.49 5.45
C GLY A 163 -7.01 5.29 6.49
N GLU A 164 -6.59 4.84 7.67
CA GLU A 164 -7.45 4.66 8.84
C GLU A 164 -6.90 5.43 10.03
N TRP A 165 -7.79 5.85 10.91
CA TRP A 165 -7.46 6.57 12.14
C TRP A 165 -8.07 5.85 13.34
N TRP A 166 -7.28 5.71 14.40
CA TRP A 166 -7.73 5.30 15.72
C TRP A 166 -7.43 6.43 16.71
N ASN A 167 -8.38 6.75 17.58
CA ASN A 167 -8.12 7.58 18.77
C ASN A 167 -7.23 6.82 19.76
N ALA A 168 -7.33 5.50 19.79
CA ALA A 168 -6.39 4.64 20.50
C ALA A 168 -5.05 4.53 19.75
N ASN A 169 -3.96 4.30 20.47
CA ASN A 169 -2.66 4.03 19.85
C ASN A 169 -2.72 2.71 19.04
N PRO A 170 -2.49 2.71 17.72
CA PRO A 170 -2.59 1.51 16.88
C PRO A 170 -1.67 0.36 17.31
N VAL A 171 -0.51 0.68 17.90
CA VAL A 171 0.41 -0.33 18.43
C VAL A 171 -0.18 -1.03 19.65
N GLU A 172 -0.94 -0.31 20.49
CA GLU A 172 -1.66 -0.92 21.62
C GLU A 172 -2.89 -1.71 21.16
N VAL A 173 -3.58 -1.26 20.11
CA VAL A 173 -4.70 -2.01 19.51
C VAL A 173 -4.25 -3.41 19.08
N ILE A 174 -3.13 -3.53 18.35
CA ILE A 174 -2.63 -4.85 17.93
C ILE A 174 -2.04 -5.66 19.09
N ARG A 175 -1.38 -5.02 20.07
CA ARG A 175 -0.87 -5.72 21.26
C ARG A 175 -2.01 -6.34 22.07
N GLU A 176 -3.11 -5.62 22.25
CA GLU A 176 -4.27 -6.13 22.96
C GLU A 176 -4.94 -7.30 22.21
N ALA A 177 -5.08 -7.20 20.88
CA ALA A 177 -5.57 -8.29 20.05
C ALA A 177 -4.67 -9.54 20.17
N GLN A 178 -3.34 -9.36 20.11
CA GLN A 178 -2.38 -10.45 20.28
C GLN A 178 -2.39 -11.05 21.69
N ARG A 179 -2.62 -10.23 22.73
CA ARG A 179 -2.70 -10.67 24.13
C ARG A 179 -3.95 -11.49 24.39
N THR A 180 -5.10 -11.00 23.94
CA THR A 180 -6.41 -11.64 24.15
C THR A 180 -6.71 -12.75 23.16
N GLY A 181 -6.08 -12.74 21.97
CA GLY A 181 -6.42 -13.63 20.86
C GLY A 181 -7.73 -13.26 20.16
N GLY A 182 -8.31 -12.10 20.45
CA GLY A 182 -9.49 -11.57 19.77
C GLY A 182 -9.14 -10.80 18.49
N ALA A 183 -10.16 -10.29 17.80
CA ALA A 183 -9.98 -9.36 16.71
C ALA A 183 -9.50 -7.99 17.24
N PRO A 184 -8.70 -7.23 16.48
CA PRO A 184 -8.35 -5.86 16.85
C PRO A 184 -9.57 -4.94 16.80
N ASN A 185 -9.54 -3.87 17.58
CA ASN A 185 -10.57 -2.85 17.54
C ASN A 185 -10.62 -2.17 16.16
N VAL A 186 -11.83 -1.90 15.70
CA VAL A 186 -12.13 -1.17 14.46
C VAL A 186 -11.62 0.27 14.55
N SER A 187 -11.25 0.87 13.41
CA SER A 187 -10.88 2.29 13.32
C SER A 187 -12.04 3.21 13.67
N ASP A 188 -11.71 4.40 14.16
CA ASP A 188 -12.68 5.46 14.45
C ASP A 188 -13.04 6.27 13.18
N ALA A 189 -12.17 6.27 12.18
CA ALA A 189 -12.43 6.89 10.88
C ALA A 189 -11.55 6.33 9.74
N PHE A 190 -12.10 6.32 8.54
CA PHE A 190 -11.31 6.36 7.32
C PHE A 190 -10.79 7.78 7.07
N THR A 191 -9.72 7.92 6.30
CA THR A 191 -9.11 9.22 5.96
C THR A 191 -8.70 9.31 4.50
N VAL A 192 -8.72 10.53 3.95
CA VAL A 192 -8.10 10.89 2.67
C VAL A 192 -7.00 11.93 2.93
N ASN A 193 -5.77 11.60 2.58
CA ASN A 193 -4.56 12.37 2.91
C ASN A 193 -4.49 12.70 4.41
N GLY A 194 -4.80 11.72 5.24
CA GLY A 194 -4.79 11.82 6.70
C GLY A 194 -5.93 12.64 7.30
N GLN A 195 -6.93 13.07 6.53
CA GLN A 195 -8.09 13.83 7.03
C GLN A 195 -9.39 13.01 6.90
N PRO A 196 -10.24 12.90 7.94
CA PRO A 196 -11.48 12.14 7.87
C PRO A 196 -12.51 12.70 6.89
N GLY A 197 -12.62 14.03 6.79
CA GLY A 197 -13.56 14.71 5.90
C GLY A 197 -14.83 15.21 6.58
N ASP A 198 -15.70 15.83 5.78
CA ASP A 198 -16.89 16.59 6.22
C ASP A 198 -17.93 15.78 7.02
N LEU A 199 -17.90 14.44 6.92
CA LEU A 199 -18.88 13.56 7.57
C LEU A 199 -18.51 13.22 9.03
N TYR A 200 -17.33 13.61 9.50
CA TYR A 200 -16.89 13.35 10.87
C TYR A 200 -16.89 14.61 11.73
N ASN A 201 -17.10 14.43 13.03
CA ASN A 201 -17.01 15.51 14.01
C ASN A 201 -15.62 16.16 13.98
N CYS A 202 -15.59 17.49 14.14
CA CYS A 202 -14.37 18.30 14.19
C CYS A 202 -13.40 18.11 13.01
N SER A 203 -13.89 17.69 11.84
CA SER A 203 -13.03 17.37 10.68
C SER A 203 -13.28 18.25 9.45
N ARG A 204 -14.47 18.86 9.34
CA ARG A 204 -14.91 19.66 8.18
C ARG A 204 -13.97 20.81 7.78
N GLN A 205 -13.38 21.51 8.75
CA GLN A 205 -12.51 22.66 8.43
C GLN A 205 -11.17 22.27 7.79
N ASP A 206 -10.76 21.01 7.97
CA ASP A 206 -9.45 20.49 7.55
C ASP A 206 -9.60 19.44 6.44
N THR A 207 -10.82 19.23 5.93
CA THR A 207 -11.11 18.31 4.82
C THR A 207 -10.19 18.59 3.64
N THR A 208 -9.53 17.55 3.14
CA THR A 208 -8.64 17.64 1.98
C THR A 208 -9.38 18.24 0.78
N ALA A 209 -8.95 19.41 0.32
CA ALA A 209 -9.50 20.07 -0.87
C ALA A 209 -8.43 20.16 -1.97
N ILE A 210 -8.80 19.72 -3.17
CA ILE A 210 -7.95 19.70 -4.36
C ILE A 210 -8.53 20.71 -5.33
N SER A 211 -7.90 21.88 -5.39
CA SER A 211 -8.26 22.91 -6.36
C SER A 211 -7.96 22.42 -7.79
N VAL A 212 -8.89 22.59 -8.73
CA VAL A 212 -8.76 22.15 -10.13
C VAL A 212 -9.34 23.17 -11.09
N LYS A 213 -8.82 23.27 -12.31
CA LYS A 213 -9.33 24.19 -13.34
C LYS A 213 -10.38 23.54 -14.23
N PRO A 214 -11.45 24.26 -14.62
CA PRO A 214 -12.40 23.75 -15.62
C PRO A 214 -11.69 23.32 -16.90
N GLY A 215 -12.04 22.13 -17.40
CA GLY A 215 -11.50 21.53 -18.63
C GLY A 215 -10.12 20.89 -18.49
N GLU A 216 -9.42 21.02 -17.36
CA GLU A 216 -8.13 20.35 -17.17
C GLU A 216 -8.29 18.84 -16.92
N THR A 217 -7.31 18.04 -17.33
CA THR A 217 -7.24 16.63 -16.94
C THR A 217 -6.17 16.47 -15.87
N ALA A 218 -6.58 15.96 -14.71
CA ALA A 218 -5.69 15.64 -13.60
C ALA A 218 -5.46 14.12 -13.51
N LEU A 219 -4.26 13.74 -13.11
CA LEU A 219 -3.93 12.36 -12.73
C LEU A 219 -4.01 12.23 -11.21
N LEU A 220 -5.04 11.55 -10.73
CA LEU A 220 -5.19 11.24 -9.32
C LEU A 220 -4.52 9.89 -9.05
N ARG A 221 -3.59 9.87 -8.10
CA ARG A 221 -2.72 8.75 -7.76
C ARG A 221 -3.19 8.13 -6.44
N PHE A 222 -4.16 7.24 -6.51
CA PHE A 222 -4.75 6.61 -5.33
C PHE A 222 -3.80 5.57 -4.73
N ILE A 223 -3.65 5.60 -3.41
CA ILE A 223 -2.86 4.64 -2.63
C ILE A 223 -3.77 4.18 -1.48
N ASN A 224 -4.00 2.88 -1.34
CA ASN A 224 -4.66 2.37 -0.14
C ASN A 224 -3.62 1.98 0.90
N SER A 225 -3.39 2.91 1.84
CA SER A 225 -2.53 2.76 3.01
C SER A 225 -3.29 2.31 4.27
N ALA A 226 -4.59 2.02 4.17
CA ALA A 226 -5.39 1.47 5.27
C ALA A 226 -4.78 0.17 5.80
N LEU A 227 -5.00 -0.12 7.08
CA LEU A 227 -4.52 -1.33 7.71
C LEU A 227 -5.33 -2.56 7.29
N ASN A 228 -6.66 -2.46 7.37
CA ASN A 228 -7.52 -3.65 7.35
C ASN A 228 -8.57 -3.69 6.23
N HIS A 229 -8.85 -2.58 5.54
CA HIS A 229 -10.01 -2.51 4.65
C HIS A 229 -9.67 -2.21 3.18
N GLU A 230 -10.29 -2.99 2.30
CA GLU A 230 -10.49 -2.63 0.91
C GLU A 230 -11.51 -1.51 0.81
N LEU A 231 -11.33 -0.60 -0.14
CA LEU A 231 -12.13 0.60 -0.24
C LEU A 231 -12.77 0.74 -1.62
N PHE A 232 -14.07 1.00 -1.63
CA PHE A 232 -14.71 1.60 -2.79
C PHE A 232 -14.46 3.10 -2.80
N VAL A 233 -14.07 3.65 -3.95
CA VAL A 233 -13.84 5.08 -4.15
C VAL A 233 -14.66 5.59 -5.33
N SER A 234 -15.27 6.76 -5.19
CA SER A 234 -15.99 7.42 -6.28
C SER A 234 -15.85 8.94 -6.21
N ILE A 235 -15.99 9.58 -7.36
CA ILE A 235 -15.93 11.04 -7.50
C ILE A 235 -17.29 11.50 -8.02
N ALA A 236 -17.94 12.43 -7.31
CA ALA A 236 -19.28 12.87 -7.68
C ALA A 236 -19.29 13.45 -9.10
N SER A 237 -20.19 12.96 -9.95
CA SER A 237 -20.36 13.41 -11.35
C SER A 237 -19.15 13.25 -12.28
N HIS A 238 -18.07 12.59 -11.86
CA HIS A 238 -16.89 12.38 -12.69
C HIS A 238 -16.66 10.89 -12.95
N LYS A 239 -16.21 10.58 -14.17
CA LYS A 239 -15.68 9.27 -14.49
C LYS A 239 -14.16 9.27 -14.30
N MET A 240 -13.62 8.10 -13.99
CA MET A 240 -12.20 7.86 -13.83
C MET A 240 -11.72 6.95 -14.97
N THR A 241 -10.67 7.37 -15.67
CA THR A 241 -9.99 6.51 -16.65
C THR A 241 -8.76 5.91 -15.98
N VAL A 242 -8.81 4.63 -15.64
CA VAL A 242 -7.68 3.91 -15.04
C VAL A 242 -6.58 3.75 -16.07
N VAL A 243 -5.36 4.17 -15.74
CA VAL A 243 -4.20 4.13 -16.65
C VAL A 243 -2.99 3.40 -16.07
N GLY A 244 -2.98 3.11 -14.76
CA GLY A 244 -1.92 2.36 -14.12
C GLY A 244 -2.35 1.76 -12.79
N VAL A 245 -1.73 0.63 -12.43
CA VAL A 245 -1.86 -0.04 -11.14
C VAL A 245 -0.45 -0.53 -10.76
N ASP A 246 -0.02 -0.28 -9.52
CA ASP A 246 1.24 -0.75 -8.94
C ASP A 246 2.49 -0.47 -9.79
N ALA A 247 2.64 0.80 -10.18
CA ALA A 247 3.68 1.28 -11.08
C ALA A 247 3.84 0.45 -12.37
N SER A 248 2.70 0.00 -12.91
CA SER A 248 2.58 -0.62 -14.21
C SER A 248 1.37 -0.02 -14.94
N TYR A 249 1.58 0.42 -16.18
CA TYR A 249 0.49 0.92 -17.00
C TYR A 249 -0.53 -0.19 -17.30
N THR A 250 -1.79 0.19 -17.46
CA THR A 250 -2.89 -0.69 -17.85
C THR A 250 -3.37 -0.36 -19.25
N LYS A 251 -4.13 -1.26 -19.88
CA LYS A 251 -5.01 -0.90 -20.99
C LYS A 251 -6.06 0.05 -20.42
N PRO A 252 -6.17 1.31 -20.88
CA PRO A 252 -7.08 2.25 -20.27
C PRO A 252 -8.53 1.75 -20.30
N PHE A 253 -9.21 1.90 -19.17
CA PHE A 253 -10.65 1.62 -19.07
C PHE A 253 -11.32 2.65 -18.16
N VAL A 254 -12.58 2.93 -18.46
CA VAL A 254 -13.36 3.96 -17.78
C VAL A 254 -14.27 3.31 -16.73
N THR A 255 -14.30 3.87 -15.53
CA THR A 255 -15.17 3.43 -14.43
C THR A 255 -15.68 4.63 -13.62
N SER A 256 -16.79 4.46 -12.91
CA SER A 256 -17.27 5.42 -11.89
C SER A 256 -16.85 5.03 -10.48
N VAL A 257 -16.37 3.80 -10.29
CA VAL A 257 -15.99 3.24 -8.99
C VAL A 257 -14.62 2.57 -9.09
N LEU A 258 -13.74 2.87 -8.15
CA LEU A 258 -12.53 2.08 -7.90
C LEU A 258 -12.82 1.10 -6.76
N MET A 259 -12.29 -0.11 -6.86
CA MET A 259 -12.07 -0.98 -5.70
C MET A 259 -10.57 -1.09 -5.52
N ILE A 260 -10.05 -0.68 -4.36
CA ILE A 260 -8.62 -0.65 -4.09
C ILE A 260 -8.34 -1.30 -2.74
N ALA A 261 -7.48 -2.32 -2.73
CA ALA A 261 -7.15 -3.08 -1.53
C ALA A 261 -5.87 -2.53 -0.85
N PRO A 262 -5.67 -2.72 0.48
CA PRO A 262 -4.46 -2.30 1.16
C PRO A 262 -3.20 -2.80 0.46
N GLY A 263 -2.23 -1.92 0.20
CA GLY A 263 -1.05 -2.24 -0.63
C GLY A 263 -1.14 -1.68 -2.04
N GLN A 264 -2.32 -1.73 -2.64
CA GLN A 264 -2.50 -1.37 -4.03
C GLN A 264 -2.46 0.14 -4.26
N THR A 265 -2.05 0.50 -5.46
CA THR A 265 -2.07 1.85 -6.00
C THR A 265 -2.82 1.86 -7.31
N THR A 266 -3.54 2.95 -7.61
CA THR A 266 -4.28 3.09 -8.87
C THR A 266 -4.18 4.52 -9.38
N ASP A 267 -3.64 4.64 -10.60
CA ASP A 267 -3.49 5.90 -11.32
C ASP A 267 -4.69 6.10 -12.23
N VAL A 268 -5.43 7.20 -12.04
CA VAL A 268 -6.62 7.53 -12.83
C VAL A 268 -6.59 8.94 -13.39
N LEU A 269 -6.93 9.08 -14.67
CA LEU A 269 -7.17 10.37 -15.31
C LEU A 269 -8.62 10.79 -15.07
N VAL A 270 -8.80 12.03 -14.62
CA VAL A 270 -10.10 12.67 -14.40
C VAL A 270 -10.11 14.00 -15.15
N THR A 271 -11.07 14.17 -16.05
CA THR A 271 -11.27 15.43 -16.76
C THR A 271 -12.28 16.28 -16.00
N MET A 272 -11.96 17.54 -15.79
CA MET A 272 -12.78 18.49 -15.04
C MET A 272 -13.87 19.11 -15.95
N ASP A 273 -14.79 18.28 -16.42
CA ASP A 273 -15.81 18.60 -17.42
C ASP A 273 -17.16 19.01 -16.82
N GLN A 274 -17.24 19.13 -15.49
CA GLN A 274 -18.46 19.49 -14.79
C GLN A 274 -18.59 21.01 -14.58
N ALA A 275 -19.77 21.46 -14.14
CA ALA A 275 -19.99 22.87 -13.81
C ALA A 275 -19.01 23.31 -12.70
N PRO A 276 -18.47 24.55 -12.73
CA PRO A 276 -17.57 25.02 -11.69
C PRO A 276 -18.25 25.07 -10.31
N THR A 277 -18.07 24.02 -9.51
CA THR A 277 -18.53 23.86 -8.13
C THR A 277 -17.67 22.83 -7.40
N ARG A 278 -18.12 22.36 -6.24
CA ARG A 278 -17.43 21.36 -5.40
C ARG A 278 -18.05 19.97 -5.57
N TYR A 279 -17.18 18.97 -5.66
CA TYR A 279 -17.56 17.56 -5.83
C TYR A 279 -16.79 16.71 -4.83
N TYR A 280 -17.48 15.84 -4.09
CA TYR A 280 -16.80 14.92 -3.19
C TYR A 280 -16.06 13.83 -3.96
N ILE A 281 -14.84 13.56 -3.53
CA ILE A 281 -14.21 12.24 -3.59
C ILE A 281 -14.63 11.54 -2.30
N ALA A 282 -15.27 10.37 -2.38
CA ALA A 282 -15.71 9.63 -1.21
C ALA A 282 -15.18 8.20 -1.24
N ALA A 283 -14.82 7.67 -0.07
CA ALA A 283 -14.38 6.30 0.08
C ALA A 283 -15.04 5.59 1.27
N ARG A 284 -15.35 4.30 1.11
CA ARG A 284 -15.92 3.44 2.15
C ARG A 284 -15.44 2.00 2.05
N GLY A 285 -15.56 1.25 3.14
CA GLY A 285 -15.21 -0.18 3.19
C GLY A 285 -15.94 -1.04 2.17
N TYR A 286 -15.20 -1.93 1.51
CA TYR A 286 -15.71 -3.15 0.89
C TYR A 286 -15.38 -4.34 1.80
N VAL A 287 -16.40 -5.05 2.26
CA VAL A 287 -16.30 -6.15 3.24
C VAL A 287 -17.18 -7.30 2.78
N THR A 288 -16.56 -8.46 2.57
CA THR A 288 -17.24 -9.72 2.23
C THR A 288 -17.62 -10.53 3.47
N THR A 289 -16.86 -10.32 4.55
CA THR A 289 -16.96 -11.07 5.80
C THR A 289 -18.29 -10.80 6.52
N GLN A 290 -18.99 -11.86 6.90
CA GLN A 290 -20.29 -11.75 7.57
C GLN A 290 -20.14 -11.76 9.10
N GLY A 291 -20.92 -10.92 9.79
CA GLY A 291 -21.03 -10.93 11.25
C GLY A 291 -19.80 -10.41 12.01
N VAL A 292 -18.87 -9.75 11.31
CA VAL A 292 -17.69 -9.12 11.90
C VAL A 292 -17.88 -7.61 11.89
N ALA A 293 -17.51 -6.95 13.00
CA ALA A 293 -17.54 -5.49 13.09
C ALA A 293 -16.43 -4.89 12.22
N PHE A 294 -16.76 -3.82 11.50
CA PHE A 294 -15.84 -3.10 10.64
C PHE A 294 -16.17 -1.61 10.66
N ASP A 295 -15.28 -0.78 10.14
CA ASP A 295 -15.51 0.65 10.03
C ASP A 295 -16.50 0.87 8.88
N ASN A 296 -17.76 1.12 9.22
CA ASN A 296 -18.83 1.34 8.24
C ASN A 296 -19.13 2.83 8.03
N THR A 297 -18.12 3.68 8.22
CA THR A 297 -18.23 5.11 7.94
C THR A 297 -17.77 5.43 6.51
N THR A 298 -17.78 6.71 6.13
CA THR A 298 -17.37 7.17 4.79
C THR A 298 -16.50 8.40 4.94
N THR A 299 -15.29 8.35 4.38
CA THR A 299 -14.37 9.49 4.33
C THR A 299 -14.57 10.31 3.07
N THR A 300 -14.30 11.61 3.15
CA THR A 300 -14.46 12.52 2.04
C THR A 300 -13.27 13.48 1.86
N ALA A 301 -13.01 13.81 0.60
CA ALA A 301 -12.19 14.93 0.15
C ALA A 301 -12.96 15.71 -0.92
N ILE A 302 -12.52 16.90 -1.27
CA ILE A 302 -13.25 17.81 -2.17
C ILE A 302 -12.41 18.06 -3.42
N LEU A 303 -12.97 17.84 -4.61
CA LEU A 303 -12.53 18.49 -5.85
C LEU A 303 -13.20 19.87 -5.92
N GLU A 304 -12.39 20.92 -5.90
CA GLU A 304 -12.85 22.31 -5.88
C GLU A 304 -12.50 23.01 -7.18
N TYR A 305 -13.50 23.37 -7.99
CA TYR A 305 -13.28 24.04 -9.25
C TYR A 305 -12.91 25.51 -9.05
N ASP A 306 -11.69 25.88 -9.44
CA ASP A 306 -11.22 27.25 -9.56
C ASP A 306 -11.37 27.73 -11.01
N CYS A 307 -12.48 28.43 -11.27
CA CYS A 307 -12.77 29.10 -12.54
C CYS A 307 -12.06 30.46 -12.71
N GLY A 308 -11.28 30.93 -11.71
CA GLY A 308 -10.80 32.31 -11.66
C GLY A 308 -11.92 33.35 -11.55
N CYS A 309 -13.13 32.92 -11.18
CA CYS A 309 -14.31 33.75 -10.96
C CYS A 309 -14.58 33.87 -9.45
N THR A 310 -15.30 34.90 -8.99
CA THR A 310 -15.76 34.99 -7.59
C THR A 310 -16.77 33.88 -7.34
N THR A 311 -16.27 32.71 -6.97
CA THR A 311 -17.09 31.59 -6.57
C THR A 311 -17.42 31.75 -5.10
N ASP A 312 -18.55 32.40 -4.82
CA ASP A 312 -19.13 32.38 -3.49
C ASP A 312 -19.81 31.01 -3.32
N PHE A 313 -19.02 29.93 -3.24
CA PHE A 313 -19.48 28.63 -2.76
C PHE A 313 -19.66 28.72 -1.25
N GLY A 314 -20.53 29.62 -0.81
CA GLY A 314 -20.80 29.85 0.59
C GLY A 314 -21.04 28.52 1.33
N PRO A 315 -20.90 28.49 2.66
CA PRO A 315 -21.05 27.28 3.45
C PRO A 315 -22.41 26.56 3.28
N SER A 316 -23.37 27.19 2.60
CA SER A 316 -24.72 26.71 2.29
C SER A 316 -24.85 25.79 1.07
N ILE A 317 -23.88 25.74 0.13
CA ILE A 317 -23.95 24.80 -1.02
C ILE A 317 -23.04 23.60 -0.74
N PRO A 318 -23.56 22.45 -0.28
CA PRO A 318 -22.73 21.27 -0.01
C PRO A 318 -22.14 20.73 -1.32
N PRO A 319 -20.91 20.18 -1.30
CA PRO A 319 -20.36 19.49 -2.46
C PRO A 319 -21.28 18.33 -2.90
N ALA A 320 -21.37 18.09 -4.21
CA ALA A 320 -22.14 16.97 -4.73
C ALA A 320 -21.56 15.63 -4.22
N PHE A 321 -22.41 14.68 -3.86
CA PHE A 321 -22.01 13.40 -3.29
C PHE A 321 -22.11 12.26 -4.33
N PRO A 322 -21.13 11.36 -4.46
CA PRO A 322 -21.22 10.24 -5.40
C PRO A 322 -22.10 9.10 -4.88
N THR A 323 -22.64 8.29 -5.79
CA THR A 323 -23.24 7.00 -5.40
C THR A 323 -22.14 5.96 -5.20
N LEU A 324 -21.97 5.45 -3.98
CA LEU A 324 -21.04 4.36 -3.66
C LEU A 324 -21.76 2.99 -3.69
N PRO A 325 -21.15 1.91 -4.22
CA PRO A 325 -21.71 0.55 -4.17
C PRO A 325 -21.78 0.04 -2.74
N ALA A 326 -22.81 -0.75 -2.38
CA ALA A 326 -22.98 -1.32 -1.04
C ALA A 326 -21.67 -1.92 -0.51
N PHE A 327 -21.41 -1.85 0.80
CA PHE A 327 -20.14 -2.34 1.35
C PHE A 327 -19.89 -3.83 1.03
N ASN A 328 -20.93 -4.61 0.71
CA ASN A 328 -20.84 -6.02 0.35
C ASN A 328 -21.07 -6.28 -1.15
N ASP A 329 -21.01 -5.24 -2.01
CA ASP A 329 -21.24 -5.36 -3.45
C ASP A 329 -20.04 -6.01 -4.16
N THR A 330 -19.98 -7.34 -4.08
CA THR A 330 -18.95 -8.14 -4.73
C THR A 330 -19.01 -8.07 -6.26
N GLY A 331 -20.19 -7.74 -6.81
CA GLY A 331 -20.35 -7.51 -8.24
C GLY A 331 -19.55 -6.29 -8.71
N ALA A 332 -19.66 -5.17 -7.99
CA ALA A 332 -18.88 -3.96 -8.27
C ALA A 332 -17.37 -4.18 -8.11
N ALA A 333 -16.94 -4.85 -7.04
CA ALA A 333 -15.53 -5.19 -6.82
C ALA A 333 -14.96 -6.05 -7.96
N THR A 334 -15.68 -7.12 -8.34
CA THR A 334 -15.29 -8.03 -9.41
C THR A 334 -15.25 -7.32 -10.77
N ALA A 335 -16.22 -6.45 -11.05
CA ALA A 335 -16.27 -5.70 -12.30
C ALA A 335 -15.07 -4.75 -12.46
N PHE A 336 -14.64 -4.10 -11.38
CA PHE A 336 -13.43 -3.27 -11.39
C PHE A 336 -12.19 -4.11 -11.66
N ALA A 337 -11.99 -5.19 -10.90
CA ALA A 337 -10.83 -6.08 -11.04
C ALA A 337 -10.74 -6.67 -12.47
N ALA A 338 -11.87 -7.07 -13.06
CA ALA A 338 -11.93 -7.59 -14.43
C ALA A 338 -11.55 -6.56 -15.53
N GLY A 339 -11.59 -5.26 -15.20
CA GLY A 339 -11.15 -4.18 -16.07
C GLY A 339 -9.63 -4.09 -16.21
N ILE A 340 -8.89 -4.53 -15.20
CA ILE A 340 -7.43 -4.40 -15.12
C ILE A 340 -6.77 -5.38 -16.10
N LYS A 341 -6.13 -4.83 -17.13
CA LYS A 341 -5.42 -5.60 -18.16
C LYS A 341 -4.12 -4.90 -18.52
N SER A 342 -3.09 -5.66 -18.89
CA SER A 342 -1.87 -5.07 -19.45
C SER A 342 -2.16 -4.31 -20.75
N PRO A 343 -1.44 -3.21 -21.05
CA PRO A 343 -1.68 -2.36 -22.22
C PRO A 343 -1.38 -3.08 -23.54
N ARG A 344 -0.59 -4.15 -23.48
CA ARG A 344 -0.24 -5.02 -24.60
C ARG A 344 -0.39 -6.47 -24.19
N LYS A 345 -0.52 -7.36 -25.17
CA LYS A 345 -0.43 -8.81 -24.92
C LYS A 345 0.93 -9.10 -24.30
N VAL A 346 0.94 -9.76 -23.15
CA VAL A 346 2.15 -10.23 -22.46
C VAL A 346 2.24 -11.73 -22.70
N GLU A 347 3.41 -12.20 -23.11
CA GLU A 347 3.70 -13.63 -23.14
C GLU A 347 3.99 -14.08 -21.72
N ILE A 348 3.19 -15.02 -21.22
CA ILE A 348 3.43 -15.63 -19.92
C ILE A 348 4.63 -16.56 -20.09
N PRO A 349 5.67 -16.44 -19.25
CA PRO A 349 6.82 -17.34 -19.30
C PRO A 349 6.35 -18.80 -19.23
N SER A 350 6.84 -19.62 -20.15
CA SER A 350 6.52 -21.05 -20.27
C SER A 350 7.76 -21.79 -20.78
N PRO A 351 8.02 -23.04 -20.35
CA PRO A 351 7.25 -23.83 -19.39
C PRO A 351 7.34 -23.29 -17.96
N VAL A 352 6.35 -23.63 -17.13
CA VAL A 352 6.38 -23.37 -15.68
C VAL A 352 7.29 -24.40 -15.02
N ASP A 353 8.28 -23.93 -14.25
CA ASP A 353 9.22 -24.79 -13.51
C ASP A 353 8.61 -25.27 -12.19
N GLU A 354 7.89 -24.39 -11.49
CA GLU A 354 7.33 -24.65 -10.17
C GLU A 354 5.84 -24.27 -10.12
N ASN A 355 4.98 -25.21 -9.73
CA ASN A 355 3.54 -25.00 -9.55
C ASN A 355 3.18 -25.05 -8.06
N LEU A 356 2.82 -23.91 -7.49
CA LEU A 356 2.51 -23.74 -6.07
C LEU A 356 1.01 -23.46 -5.89
N PHE A 357 0.38 -24.21 -5.00
CA PHE A 357 -1.02 -24.03 -4.62
C PHE A 357 -1.08 -23.73 -3.13
N PHE A 358 -1.41 -22.49 -2.79
CA PHE A 358 -1.43 -22.01 -1.41
C PHE A 358 -2.86 -21.73 -0.97
N THR A 359 -3.35 -22.50 0.00
CA THR A 359 -4.57 -22.13 0.71
C THR A 359 -4.27 -20.98 1.66
N VAL A 360 -5.10 -19.95 1.68
CA VAL A 360 -4.97 -18.75 2.52
C VAL A 360 -6.26 -18.60 3.31
N GLY A 361 -6.15 -18.22 4.57
CA GLY A 361 -7.33 -17.92 5.38
C GLY A 361 -7.01 -17.80 6.86
N LEU A 362 -8.06 -17.57 7.63
CA LEU A 362 -8.02 -17.54 9.08
C LEU A 362 -7.91 -18.95 9.67
N GLY A 363 -7.59 -19.00 10.95
CA GLY A 363 -7.61 -20.21 11.76
C GLY A 363 -7.77 -19.86 13.24
N LEU A 364 -7.87 -20.90 14.07
CA LEU A 364 -8.01 -20.78 15.51
C LEU A 364 -6.99 -21.65 16.24
N PHE A 365 -6.31 -21.07 17.22
CA PHE A 365 -5.61 -21.82 18.24
C PHE A 365 -6.51 -22.00 19.46
N ASN A 366 -6.48 -23.17 20.08
CA ASN A 366 -7.09 -23.35 21.39
C ASN A 366 -6.37 -22.47 22.43
N CYS A 367 -7.14 -21.91 23.35
CA CYS A 367 -6.58 -21.18 24.48
C CYS A 367 -5.87 -22.14 25.43
N GLU A 368 -4.76 -21.72 26.02
CA GLU A 368 -4.09 -22.50 27.07
C GLU A 368 -4.96 -22.55 28.34
N PRO A 369 -4.97 -23.66 29.10
CA PRO A 369 -5.74 -23.76 30.32
C PRO A 369 -5.43 -22.63 31.31
N GLY A 370 -6.47 -21.90 31.75
CA GLY A 370 -6.35 -20.80 32.71
C GLY A 370 -6.08 -19.43 32.07
N GLN A 371 -5.94 -19.35 30.74
CA GLN A 371 -5.88 -18.08 30.03
C GLN A 371 -7.29 -17.62 29.61
N LEU A 372 -7.56 -16.33 29.76
CA LEU A 372 -8.77 -15.71 29.19
C LEU A 372 -8.49 -15.35 27.72
N CYS A 373 -9.26 -15.92 26.81
CA CYS A 373 -9.18 -15.64 25.38
C CYS A 373 -10.45 -14.99 24.85
N ALA A 374 -10.30 -14.07 23.90
CA ALA A 374 -11.39 -13.28 23.31
C ALA A 374 -11.72 -13.69 21.85
N GLY A 375 -11.13 -14.79 21.35
CA GLY A 375 -11.56 -15.37 20.08
C GLY A 375 -12.91 -16.10 20.22
N PRO A 376 -13.38 -16.76 19.15
CA PRO A 376 -14.66 -17.47 19.13
C PRO A 376 -14.84 -18.41 20.34
N ASN A 377 -16.07 -18.44 20.89
CA ASN A 377 -16.47 -19.21 22.06
C ASN A 377 -15.68 -18.88 23.36
N ASN A 378 -14.98 -17.74 23.43
CA ASN A 378 -14.18 -17.30 24.58
C ASN A 378 -13.11 -18.30 25.06
N ASN A 379 -12.70 -19.22 24.18
CA ASN A 379 -11.72 -20.25 24.49
C ASN A 379 -10.77 -20.54 23.31
N THR A 380 -10.76 -19.67 22.31
CA THR A 380 -9.87 -19.77 21.15
C THR A 380 -9.21 -18.43 20.87
N ARG A 381 -8.18 -18.45 20.03
CA ARG A 381 -7.37 -17.30 19.61
C ARG A 381 -7.32 -17.27 18.09
N PHE A 382 -7.60 -16.13 17.49
CA PHE A 382 -7.43 -15.97 16.05
C PHE A 382 -5.98 -16.14 15.62
N THR A 383 -5.83 -16.73 14.44
CA THR A 383 -4.58 -16.79 13.69
C THR A 383 -4.90 -16.76 12.19
N ALA A 384 -3.87 -16.70 11.36
CA ALA A 384 -3.99 -16.86 9.91
C ALA A 384 -2.91 -17.82 9.42
N SER A 385 -3.12 -18.44 8.27
CA SER A 385 -2.17 -19.39 7.74
C SER A 385 -2.12 -19.42 6.21
N MET A 386 -0.97 -19.84 5.70
CA MET A 386 -0.83 -20.29 4.32
C MET A 386 -0.46 -21.78 4.33
N ASN A 387 -1.20 -22.60 3.58
CA ASN A 387 -1.07 -24.07 3.59
C ASN A 387 -1.00 -24.68 5.00
N ASN A 388 -1.88 -24.23 5.89
CA ASN A 388 -1.98 -24.68 7.28
C ASN A 388 -0.74 -24.37 8.14
N VAL A 389 0.13 -23.46 7.69
CA VAL A 389 1.29 -22.95 8.45
C VAL A 389 1.01 -21.52 8.87
N SER A 390 0.94 -21.30 10.19
CA SER A 390 0.86 -19.97 10.81
C SER A 390 2.28 -19.45 10.99
N PHE A 391 2.66 -18.43 10.22
CA PHE A 391 4.04 -17.95 10.20
C PHE A 391 4.44 -17.35 11.57
N VAL A 392 5.59 -17.78 12.10
CA VAL A 392 6.17 -17.24 13.34
C VAL A 392 7.43 -16.45 13.00
N PHE A 393 7.48 -15.19 13.41
CA PHE A 393 8.68 -14.38 13.21
C PHE A 393 9.87 -14.91 14.04
N PRO A 394 11.09 -14.91 13.48
CA PRO A 394 12.30 -15.10 14.26
C PRO A 394 12.41 -14.10 15.43
N LYS A 395 13.05 -14.50 16.53
CA LYS A 395 13.12 -13.68 17.75
C LYS A 395 14.38 -12.81 17.86
N ALA A 396 15.49 -13.22 17.25
CA ALA A 396 16.80 -12.62 17.51
C ALA A 396 17.51 -12.08 16.26
N THR A 397 17.28 -12.71 15.11
CA THR A 397 17.96 -12.38 13.85
C THR A 397 16.97 -12.44 12.69
N SER A 398 17.18 -11.65 11.64
CA SER A 398 16.32 -11.70 10.46
C SER A 398 16.57 -12.97 9.63
N LEU A 399 15.57 -13.40 8.86
CA LEU A 399 15.71 -14.53 7.94
C LEU A 399 16.84 -14.32 6.93
N LEU A 400 16.98 -13.12 6.37
CA LEU A 400 18.05 -12.79 5.42
C LEU A 400 19.43 -12.87 6.08
N HIS A 401 19.57 -12.38 7.32
CA HIS A 401 20.83 -12.48 8.05
C HIS A 401 21.16 -13.95 8.37
N ALA A 402 20.17 -14.72 8.85
CA ALA A 402 20.34 -16.14 9.10
C ALA A 402 20.72 -16.92 7.83
N HIS A 403 20.11 -16.58 6.69
CA HIS A 403 20.46 -17.16 5.41
C HIS A 403 21.88 -16.81 4.97
N TYR A 404 22.28 -15.54 5.08
CA TYR A 404 23.58 -15.07 4.61
C TYR A 404 24.76 -15.66 5.40
N TYR A 405 24.56 -15.94 6.69
CA TYR A 405 25.57 -16.51 7.59
C TYR A 405 25.35 -17.99 7.92
N ASP A 406 24.49 -18.69 7.19
CA ASP A 406 24.17 -20.11 7.38
C ASP A 406 23.84 -20.48 8.84
N MET A 407 23.06 -19.63 9.53
CA MET A 407 22.72 -19.83 10.93
C MET A 407 21.70 -20.95 11.13
N PRO A 408 22.01 -22.03 11.88
CA PRO A 408 21.08 -23.13 12.10
C PRO A 408 19.96 -22.74 13.09
N GLY A 409 18.79 -23.37 12.94
CA GLY A 409 17.69 -23.28 13.92
C GLY A 409 16.82 -22.03 13.85
N VAL A 410 16.98 -21.18 12.82
CA VAL A 410 16.15 -19.96 12.66
C VAL A 410 14.90 -20.23 11.81
N TYR A 411 15.04 -21.01 10.74
CA TYR A 411 13.94 -21.38 9.84
C TYR A 411 14.22 -22.74 9.20
N THR A 412 13.20 -23.33 8.58
CA THR A 412 13.34 -24.49 7.68
C THR A 412 12.91 -24.12 6.26
N THR A 413 13.34 -24.91 5.27
CA THR A 413 13.07 -24.64 3.83
C THR A 413 12.02 -25.57 3.22
N ASP A 414 11.18 -26.16 4.08
CA ASP A 414 10.18 -27.17 3.76
C ASP A 414 8.76 -26.60 3.84
N PHE A 415 8.56 -25.32 3.50
CA PHE A 415 7.21 -24.80 3.31
C PHE A 415 6.51 -25.62 2.22
N PRO A 416 5.28 -26.10 2.41
CA PRO A 416 4.68 -27.05 1.50
C PRO A 416 4.18 -26.34 0.23
N ALA A 417 4.51 -26.91 -0.95
CA ALA A 417 4.05 -26.40 -2.25
C ALA A 417 2.53 -26.49 -2.44
N ASN A 418 1.88 -27.40 -1.70
CA ASN A 418 0.45 -27.68 -1.73
C ASN A 418 -0.07 -27.81 -0.28
N PRO A 419 -1.36 -27.56 -0.01
CA PRO A 419 -1.93 -27.75 1.31
C PRO A 419 -1.75 -29.21 1.74
N PRO A 420 -1.35 -29.47 3.00
CA PRO A 420 -1.06 -30.82 3.49
C PRO A 420 -2.29 -31.72 3.52
N VAL A 421 -3.49 -31.13 3.56
CA VAL A 421 -4.77 -31.83 3.50
C VAL A 421 -5.65 -31.15 2.45
N GLN A 422 -6.21 -31.94 1.54
CA GLN A 422 -7.19 -31.46 0.57
C GLN A 422 -8.61 -31.65 1.10
N PHE A 423 -9.44 -30.64 0.92
CA PHE A 423 -10.86 -30.63 1.24
C PHE A 423 -11.56 -29.64 0.32
N ASP A 424 -12.89 -29.57 0.39
CA ASP A 424 -13.63 -28.49 -0.27
C ASP A 424 -13.38 -27.17 0.47
N TYR A 425 -12.37 -26.42 -0.01
CA TYR A 425 -11.86 -25.21 0.63
C TYR A 425 -12.94 -24.14 0.83
N THR A 426 -13.92 -24.09 -0.05
CA THR A 426 -14.99 -23.08 -0.09
C THR A 426 -16.35 -23.64 0.32
N ALA A 427 -16.38 -24.81 0.95
CA ALA A 427 -17.62 -25.39 1.48
C ALA A 427 -18.22 -24.45 2.52
N GLN A 428 -19.56 -24.33 2.51
CA GLN A 428 -20.28 -23.53 3.51
C GLN A 428 -19.99 -23.98 4.96
N ASN A 429 -19.70 -25.27 5.16
CA ASN A 429 -19.35 -25.84 6.45
C ASN A 429 -18.05 -26.64 6.35
N VAL A 430 -16.93 -26.01 6.72
CA VAL A 430 -15.62 -26.69 6.85
C VAL A 430 -15.51 -27.32 8.24
N SER A 431 -15.07 -28.57 8.32
CA SER A 431 -14.87 -29.29 9.59
C SER A 431 -13.96 -28.50 10.55
N GLN A 432 -14.40 -28.32 11.80
CA GLN A 432 -13.62 -27.64 12.85
C GLN A 432 -12.25 -28.30 13.12
N SER A 433 -12.09 -29.59 12.80
CA SER A 433 -10.79 -30.28 12.89
C SER A 433 -9.71 -29.71 11.98
N LEU A 434 -10.08 -28.91 10.97
CA LEU A 434 -9.17 -28.29 10.01
C LEU A 434 -8.83 -26.84 10.37
N TRP A 435 -9.42 -26.28 11.44
CA TRP A 435 -9.32 -24.85 11.74
C TRP A 435 -8.03 -24.46 12.46
N GLN A 436 -7.26 -25.43 12.96
CA GLN A 436 -6.05 -25.18 13.75
C GLN A 436 -4.78 -25.40 12.91
N PRO A 437 -4.11 -24.32 12.47
CA PRO A 437 -2.84 -24.43 11.75
C PRO A 437 -1.67 -24.79 12.67
N ILE A 438 -0.51 -25.00 12.08
CA ILE A 438 0.74 -25.29 12.81
C ILE A 438 1.59 -24.02 12.84
N PRO A 439 1.99 -23.51 14.02
CA PRO A 439 2.90 -22.38 14.12
C PRO A 439 4.32 -22.79 13.71
N ALA A 440 4.88 -22.17 12.68
CA ALA A 440 6.25 -22.46 12.25
C ALA A 440 6.87 -21.33 11.42
N THR A 441 8.20 -21.31 11.34
CA THR A 441 8.98 -20.44 10.46
C THR A 441 9.51 -21.26 9.29
N LYS A 442 8.67 -21.45 8.27
CA LYS A 442 8.98 -22.25 7.07
C LYS A 442 9.09 -21.34 5.84
N LEU A 443 10.12 -21.57 5.03
CA LEU A 443 10.36 -20.86 3.77
C LEU A 443 10.24 -21.81 2.58
N TYR A 444 9.86 -21.27 1.42
CA TYR A 444 9.91 -21.99 0.15
C TYR A 444 11.13 -21.52 -0.64
N LYS A 445 12.04 -22.44 -1.00
CA LYS A 445 13.27 -22.10 -1.73
C LYS A 445 13.04 -22.27 -3.23
N LEU A 446 13.33 -21.23 -4.00
CA LEU A 446 13.28 -21.24 -5.46
C LEU A 446 14.69 -21.20 -6.04
N ARG A 447 14.87 -21.82 -7.21
CA ARG A 447 16.08 -21.65 -8.00
C ARG A 447 16.02 -20.30 -8.72
N PHE A 448 17.16 -19.60 -8.77
CA PHE A 448 17.25 -18.37 -9.56
C PHE A 448 16.89 -18.65 -11.03
N GLY A 449 16.01 -17.83 -11.59
CA GLY A 449 15.52 -17.96 -12.96
C GLY A 449 14.30 -18.87 -13.14
N SER A 450 13.79 -19.51 -12.08
CA SER A 450 12.58 -20.33 -12.16
C SER A 450 11.35 -19.51 -12.54
N VAL A 451 10.56 -20.05 -13.48
CA VAL A 451 9.20 -19.60 -13.77
C VAL A 451 8.26 -20.27 -12.76
N VAL A 452 7.60 -19.47 -11.92
CA VAL A 452 6.73 -19.97 -10.85
C VAL A 452 5.28 -19.55 -11.09
N GLN A 453 4.38 -20.52 -11.05
CA GLN A 453 2.95 -20.28 -10.97
C GLN A 453 2.50 -20.42 -9.52
N VAL A 454 1.83 -19.40 -8.98
CA VAL A 454 1.22 -19.44 -7.65
C VAL A 454 -0.29 -19.29 -7.77
N VAL A 455 -1.02 -20.27 -7.26
CA VAL A 455 -2.47 -20.22 -7.10
C VAL A 455 -2.78 -19.96 -5.63
N LEU A 456 -3.39 -18.81 -5.34
CA LEU A 456 -3.88 -18.47 -4.01
C LEU A 456 -5.37 -18.85 -3.93
N GLN A 457 -5.68 -19.79 -3.03
CA GLN A 457 -7.00 -20.34 -2.80
C GLN A 457 -7.50 -19.89 -1.42
N ASP A 458 -8.52 -19.06 -1.37
CA ASP A 458 -9.19 -18.72 -0.10
C ASP A 458 -9.88 -19.96 0.51
N THR A 459 -10.09 -19.95 1.83
CA THR A 459 -10.83 -21.00 2.54
C THR A 459 -11.97 -20.42 3.36
N SER A 460 -13.07 -21.14 3.49
CA SER A 460 -14.18 -20.79 4.38
C SER A 460 -13.95 -21.20 5.84
N ILE A 461 -12.69 -21.44 6.24
CA ILE A 461 -12.32 -21.66 7.65
C ILE A 461 -12.55 -20.35 8.40
N VAL A 462 -13.29 -20.39 9.52
CA VAL A 462 -13.86 -19.23 10.21
C VAL A 462 -14.89 -18.48 9.36
N THR A 463 -14.48 -17.89 8.25
CA THR A 463 -15.31 -17.12 7.34
C THR A 463 -14.55 -16.82 6.04
N PRO A 464 -15.19 -16.83 4.86
CA PRO A 464 -14.53 -16.43 3.61
C PRO A 464 -14.27 -14.93 3.58
N GLU A 465 -13.10 -14.55 3.09
CA GLU A 465 -12.64 -13.15 3.07
C GLU A 465 -11.79 -12.87 1.83
N ASN A 466 -11.95 -11.68 1.25
CA ASN A 466 -11.00 -11.24 0.22
C ASN A 466 -9.68 -10.85 0.91
N HIS A 467 -8.60 -11.54 0.54
CA HIS A 467 -7.26 -11.21 1.00
C HIS A 467 -6.51 -10.49 -0.11
N PRO A 468 -5.99 -9.26 0.12
CA PRO A 468 -5.32 -8.46 -0.90
C PRO A 468 -4.16 -9.23 -1.52
N ARG A 469 -4.08 -9.17 -2.85
CA ARG A 469 -3.06 -9.84 -3.69
C ARG A 469 -2.18 -8.83 -4.38
#